data_AF-A0AA44ERF7-F1
#
_entry.id   AF-A0AA44ERF7-F1
#
_cell.length_a   1.000
_cell.length_b   1.000
_cell.length_c   1.000
_cell.angle_alpha   90.00
_cell.angle_beta   90.00
_cell.angle_gamma   90.00
#
_symmetry.space_group_name_H-M   'P 1'
#
loop_
_entity.id
_entity.type
_entity.pdbx_description
1 polymer ?
#
loop_
_entity_poly.entity_id
_entity_poly.type
_entity_poly.pdbx_seq_one_letter_code
_entity_poly.pdbx_strand_id
1 'polypeptide(L)'
;MAARHDTSPDALIAARQREAVKPGRQKPSGRGSGLTPKVRKAIEFLISADDLNPKNMNDDAAERAGISGRALKAALQKPSVRRFMNEQIEIYRDGLKAVAVRTIGDVMTDPTLKSTAAGARVRLDAAKTALIDNPGSSINLHVNTQVNVTPGYVIDLTEDRPPTINAEKENG
;
A
#
# COMPACT_ATOMS: atom_id res chain seq x y z
N MET A 1 -4.05 4.41 47.48
CA MET A 1 -5.12 4.53 46.47
C MET A 1 -4.58 3.97 45.15
N ALA A 2 -5.17 2.90 44.62
CA ALA A 2 -4.71 2.28 43.38
C ALA A 2 -5.01 3.19 42.19
N ALA A 3 -3.99 3.48 41.36
CA ALA A 3 -4.15 4.22 40.13
C ALA A 3 -5.15 3.49 39.22
N ARG A 4 -6.25 4.15 38.87
CA ARG A 4 -7.24 3.62 37.92
C ARG A 4 -6.53 3.50 36.56
N HIS A 5 -6.26 2.28 36.13
CA HIS A 5 -5.56 2.00 34.87
C HIS A 5 -6.32 2.48 33.61
N ASP A 6 -7.59 2.88 33.77
CA ASP A 6 -8.51 3.30 32.71
C ASP A 6 -8.18 4.66 32.08
N THR A 7 -7.31 5.48 32.69
CA THR A 7 -6.96 6.82 32.19
C THR A 7 -5.55 6.93 31.62
N SER A 8 -4.79 5.82 31.57
CA SER A 8 -3.44 5.86 31.02
C SER A 8 -3.47 5.83 29.49
N PRO A 9 -2.78 6.77 28.79
CA PRO A 9 -2.80 6.86 27.34
C PRO A 9 -2.28 5.57 26.67
N ASP A 10 -1.30 4.91 27.28
CA ASP A 10 -0.76 3.64 26.80
C ASP A 10 -1.77 2.50 26.91
N ALA A 11 -2.59 2.44 27.98
CA ALA A 11 -3.65 1.45 28.10
C ALA A 11 -4.76 1.68 27.06
N LEU A 12 -5.06 2.93 26.69
CA LEU A 12 -6.00 3.25 25.63
C LEU A 12 -5.47 2.86 24.24
N ILE A 13 -4.18 3.07 23.97
CA ILE A 13 -3.53 2.64 22.73
C ILE A 13 -3.48 1.11 22.65
N ALA A 14 -3.06 0.44 23.72
CA ALA A 14 -3.04 -1.01 23.80
C ALA A 14 -4.45 -1.60 23.71
N ALA A 15 -5.47 -0.97 24.30
CA ALA A 15 -6.86 -1.36 24.16
C ALA A 15 -7.34 -1.19 22.71
N ARG A 16 -7.02 -0.08 22.05
CA ARG A 16 -7.36 0.17 20.64
C ARG A 16 -6.68 -0.85 19.70
N GLN A 17 -5.43 -1.22 19.97
CA GLN A 17 -4.72 -2.26 19.23
C GLN A 17 -5.34 -3.65 19.48
N ARG A 18 -5.64 -3.99 20.74
CA ARG A 18 -6.35 -5.25 21.09
C ARG A 18 -7.74 -5.30 20.47
N GLU A 19 -8.46 -4.18 20.41
CA GLU A 19 -9.75 -4.04 19.73
C GLU A 19 -9.66 -4.20 18.20
N ALA A 20 -8.58 -3.70 17.59
CA ALA A 20 -8.33 -3.84 16.15
C ALA A 20 -7.98 -5.29 15.75
N VAL A 21 -7.36 -6.04 16.67
CA VAL A 21 -6.95 -7.44 16.49
C VAL A 21 -8.09 -8.43 16.83
N LYS A 22 -9.23 -7.97 17.38
CA LYS A 22 -10.37 -8.84 17.70
C LYS A 22 -10.84 -9.62 16.45
N PRO A 23 -10.85 -10.96 16.50
CA PRO A 23 -11.25 -11.79 15.36
C PRO A 23 -12.72 -11.52 15.01
N GLY A 24 -12.97 -11.09 13.77
CA GLY A 24 -14.32 -10.88 13.24
C GLY A 24 -14.61 -9.49 12.66
N ARG A 25 -13.81 -8.46 13.00
CA ARG A 25 -14.02 -7.08 12.47
C ARG A 25 -13.46 -6.90 11.05
N GLN A 26 -12.33 -7.54 10.77
CA GLN A 26 -11.72 -7.58 9.43
C GLN A 26 -11.89 -8.98 8.85
N LYS A 27 -12.91 -9.16 8.02
CA LYS A 27 -13.10 -10.42 7.31
C LYS A 27 -12.18 -10.46 6.08
N PRO A 28 -11.43 -11.56 5.85
CA PRO A 28 -10.58 -11.68 4.67
C PRO A 28 -11.39 -11.72 3.37
N SER A 29 -12.61 -12.25 3.40
CA SER A 29 -13.52 -12.33 2.26
C SER A 29 -15.00 -12.30 2.70
N GLY A 30 -15.93 -12.10 1.75
CA GLY A 30 -17.38 -12.18 1.99
C GLY A 30 -18.07 -10.86 2.36
N ARG A 31 -19.33 -10.96 2.83
CA ARG A 31 -20.17 -9.80 3.17
C ARG A 31 -19.56 -9.05 4.37
N GLY A 32 -19.15 -7.81 4.13
CA GLY A 32 -18.45 -6.96 5.11
C GLY A 32 -16.96 -6.76 4.83
N SER A 33 -16.29 -7.65 4.07
CA SER A 33 -14.89 -7.42 3.67
C SER A 33 -14.76 -6.38 2.56
N GLY A 34 -15.82 -6.13 1.79
CA GLY A 34 -15.78 -5.30 0.59
C GLY A 34 -15.14 -5.96 -0.63
N LEU A 35 -14.58 -7.17 -0.46
CA LEU A 35 -14.04 -8.00 -1.53
C LEU A 35 -15.15 -8.86 -2.13
N THR A 36 -16.02 -8.23 -2.93
CA THR A 36 -17.08 -8.95 -3.67
C THR A 36 -16.51 -9.57 -4.96
N PRO A 37 -17.18 -10.56 -5.57
CA PRO A 37 -16.75 -11.10 -6.87
C PRO A 37 -16.55 -10.04 -7.95
N LYS A 38 -17.40 -9.01 -7.97
CA LYS A 38 -17.28 -7.90 -8.93
C LYS A 38 -16.06 -7.01 -8.63
N VAL A 39 -15.80 -6.70 -7.36
CA VAL A 39 -14.60 -5.92 -6.97
C VAL A 39 -13.32 -6.69 -7.30
N ARG A 40 -13.29 -8.02 -7.13
CA ARG A 40 -12.14 -8.84 -7.56
C ARG A 40 -11.89 -8.73 -9.06
N LYS A 41 -12.92 -8.92 -9.88
CA LYS A 41 -12.82 -8.73 -11.34
C LYS A 41 -12.35 -7.33 -11.74
N ALA A 42 -12.84 -6.28 -11.05
CA ALA A 42 -12.40 -4.92 -11.31
C ALA A 42 -10.90 -4.73 -11.03
N ILE A 43 -10.40 -5.35 -9.94
CA ILE A 43 -8.97 -5.30 -9.58
C ILE A 43 -8.13 -6.11 -10.57
N GLU A 44 -8.62 -7.25 -11.04
CA GLU A 44 -7.98 -8.04 -12.10
C GLU A 44 -7.82 -7.18 -13.36
N PHE A 45 -8.89 -6.50 -13.82
CA PHE A 45 -8.80 -5.58 -14.96
C PHE A 45 -7.82 -4.44 -14.71
N LEU A 46 -7.79 -3.84 -13.51
CA LEU A 46 -6.82 -2.78 -13.18
C LEU A 46 -5.36 -3.21 -13.35
N ILE A 47 -5.06 -4.51 -13.23
CA ILE A 47 -3.69 -5.00 -13.24
C ILE A 47 -3.32 -5.61 -14.60
N SER A 48 -4.25 -6.33 -15.23
CA SER A 48 -3.97 -7.12 -16.44
C SER A 48 -4.47 -6.52 -17.74
N ALA A 49 -5.27 -5.44 -17.72
CA ALA A 49 -5.80 -4.86 -18.94
C ALA A 49 -4.83 -3.83 -19.53
N ASP A 50 -4.39 -4.08 -20.75
CA ASP A 50 -3.44 -3.21 -21.49
C ASP A 50 -4.11 -1.98 -22.12
N ASP A 51 -5.44 -1.94 -22.14
CA ASP A 51 -6.26 -0.98 -22.91
C ASP A 51 -7.07 -0.02 -22.04
N LEU A 52 -6.76 0.08 -20.74
CA LEU A 52 -7.40 1.05 -19.85
C LEU A 52 -6.88 2.46 -20.11
N ASN A 53 -7.77 3.45 -20.09
CA ASN A 53 -7.36 4.84 -20.21
C ASN A 53 -6.65 5.28 -18.92
N PRO A 54 -5.38 5.75 -18.96
CA PRO A 54 -4.63 6.14 -17.77
C PRO A 54 -5.34 7.21 -16.92
N LYS A 55 -6.16 8.07 -17.54
CA LYS A 55 -6.88 9.14 -16.84
C LYS A 55 -8.10 8.63 -16.05
N ASN A 56 -8.76 7.58 -16.54
CA ASN A 56 -10.03 7.07 -16.00
C ASN A 56 -9.96 5.57 -15.65
N MET A 57 -8.76 5.05 -15.45
CA MET A 57 -8.47 3.62 -15.27
C MET A 57 -9.36 2.94 -14.23
N ASN A 58 -9.64 3.61 -13.11
CA ASN A 58 -10.55 3.12 -12.08
C ASN A 58 -12.01 3.03 -12.53
N ASP A 59 -12.46 4.00 -13.31
CA ASP A 59 -13.85 4.07 -13.75
C ASP A 59 -14.08 3.07 -14.91
N ASP A 60 -13.12 2.95 -15.83
CA ASP A 60 -13.11 1.96 -16.92
C ASP A 60 -13.07 0.51 -16.39
N ALA A 61 -12.20 0.22 -15.43
CA ALA A 61 -12.09 -1.11 -14.83
C ALA A 61 -13.34 -1.48 -14.00
N ALA A 62 -13.95 -0.48 -13.34
CA ALA A 62 -15.20 -0.65 -12.62
C ALA A 62 -16.36 -0.99 -13.58
N GLU A 63 -16.46 -0.26 -14.70
CA GLU A 63 -17.49 -0.45 -15.71
C GLU A 63 -17.42 -1.86 -16.31
N ARG A 64 -16.21 -2.32 -16.69
CA ARG A 64 -15.98 -3.69 -17.18
C ARG A 64 -16.39 -4.77 -16.18
N ALA A 65 -16.25 -4.48 -14.89
CA ALA A 65 -16.67 -5.39 -13.82
C ALA A 65 -18.15 -5.26 -13.43
N GLY A 66 -18.89 -4.35 -14.07
CA GLY A 66 -20.31 -4.10 -13.81
C GLY A 66 -20.58 -3.47 -12.44
N ILE A 67 -19.71 -2.55 -12.00
CA ILE A 67 -19.85 -1.71 -10.81
C ILE A 67 -19.57 -0.24 -11.15
N SER A 68 -20.02 0.68 -10.29
CA SER A 68 -19.67 2.09 -10.47
C SER A 68 -18.25 2.38 -10.01
N GLY A 69 -17.56 3.31 -10.68
CA GLY A 69 -16.23 3.76 -10.29
C GLY A 69 -16.16 4.28 -8.85
N ARG A 70 -17.22 4.95 -8.38
CA ARG A 70 -17.35 5.37 -6.97
C ARG A 70 -17.38 4.18 -6.00
N ALA A 71 -18.05 3.10 -6.36
CA ALA A 71 -18.08 1.88 -5.55
C ALA A 71 -16.70 1.19 -5.51
N LEU A 72 -15.97 1.17 -6.62
CA LEU A 72 -14.61 0.65 -6.65
C LEU A 72 -13.67 1.50 -5.79
N LYS A 73 -13.71 2.84 -5.91
CA LYS A 73 -12.91 3.76 -5.07
C LYS A 73 -13.18 3.54 -3.58
N ALA A 74 -14.45 3.39 -3.19
CA ALA A 74 -14.83 3.07 -1.81
C ALA A 74 -14.36 1.66 -1.36
N ALA A 75 -14.33 0.68 -2.28
CA ALA A 75 -13.81 -0.65 -1.99
C ALA A 75 -12.29 -0.64 -1.78
N LEU A 76 -11.53 0.08 -2.61
CA LEU A 76 -10.07 0.22 -2.50
C LEU A 76 -9.62 0.85 -1.18
N GLN A 77 -10.48 1.61 -0.50
CA GLN A 77 -10.18 2.12 0.83
C GLN A 77 -10.13 1.02 1.91
N LYS A 78 -10.70 -0.16 1.65
CA LYS A 78 -10.76 -1.25 2.62
C LYS A 78 -9.45 -2.06 2.65
N PRO A 79 -8.93 -2.41 3.84
CA PRO A 79 -7.64 -3.12 3.97
C PRO A 79 -7.59 -4.48 3.25
N SER A 80 -8.68 -5.25 3.34
CA SER A 80 -8.87 -6.54 2.65
C SER A 80 -8.72 -6.43 1.14
N VAL A 81 -9.26 -5.36 0.56
CA VAL A 81 -9.23 -5.10 -0.88
C VAL A 81 -7.82 -4.70 -1.33
N ARG A 82 -7.13 -3.86 -0.55
CA ARG A 82 -5.73 -3.51 -0.80
C ARG A 82 -4.80 -4.70 -0.71
N ARG A 83 -5.00 -5.56 0.29
CA ARG A 83 -4.22 -6.80 0.43
C ARG A 83 -4.36 -7.67 -0.82
N PHE A 84 -5.59 -7.91 -1.28
CA PHE A 84 -5.83 -8.67 -2.50
C PHE A 84 -5.18 -8.01 -3.74
N MET A 85 -5.29 -6.69 -3.87
CA MET A 85 -4.62 -5.97 -4.96
C MET A 85 -3.10 -6.16 -4.94
N ASN A 86 -2.47 -6.10 -3.77
CA ASN A 86 -1.03 -6.33 -3.64
C ASN A 86 -0.66 -7.77 -4.02
N GLU A 87 -1.43 -8.77 -3.57
CA GLU A 87 -1.25 -10.17 -3.95
C GLU A 87 -1.33 -10.35 -5.48
N GLN A 88 -2.28 -9.69 -6.15
CA GLN A 88 -2.39 -9.71 -7.61
C GLN A 88 -1.21 -9.02 -8.31
N ILE A 89 -0.69 -7.91 -7.77
CA ILE A 89 0.51 -7.24 -8.29
C ILE A 89 1.74 -8.15 -8.17
N GLU A 90 1.88 -8.87 -7.07
CA GLU A 90 2.98 -9.83 -6.88
C GLU A 90 2.92 -10.96 -7.90
N ILE A 91 1.73 -11.55 -8.10
CA ILE A 91 1.51 -12.57 -9.14
C ILE A 91 1.85 -12.03 -10.52
N TYR A 92 1.41 -10.81 -10.84
CA TYR A 92 1.72 -10.17 -12.12
C TYR A 92 3.23 -9.94 -12.30
N ARG A 93 3.93 -9.47 -11.26
CA ARG A 93 5.40 -9.32 -11.27
C ARG A 93 6.11 -10.64 -11.46
N ASP A 94 5.64 -11.71 -10.82
CA ASP A 94 6.20 -13.05 -11.01
C ASP A 94 5.97 -13.56 -12.44
N GLY A 95 4.81 -13.27 -13.03
CA GLY A 95 4.56 -13.51 -14.45
C GLY A 95 5.52 -12.74 -15.36
N LEU A 96 5.80 -11.47 -15.04
CA LEU A 96 6.77 -10.66 -15.78
C LEU A 96 8.19 -11.20 -15.68
N LYS A 97 8.57 -11.92 -14.60
CA LYS A 97 9.88 -12.58 -14.52
C LYS A 97 10.04 -13.63 -15.63
N ALA A 98 9.01 -14.41 -15.92
CA ALA A 98 9.03 -15.38 -17.01
C ALA A 98 9.19 -14.69 -18.38
N VAL A 99 8.49 -13.58 -18.59
CA VAL A 99 8.64 -12.75 -19.81
C VAL A 99 10.06 -12.18 -19.91
N ALA A 100 10.61 -11.66 -18.81
CA ALA A 100 11.96 -11.11 -18.77
C ALA A 100 13.02 -12.17 -19.12
N VAL A 101 12.89 -13.40 -18.59
CA VAL A 101 13.78 -14.52 -18.94
C VAL A 101 13.74 -14.82 -20.44
N ARG A 102 12.53 -14.83 -21.04
CA ARG A 102 12.39 -15.00 -22.49
C ARG A 102 13.06 -13.88 -23.27
N THR A 103 12.82 -12.62 -22.88
CA THR A 103 13.45 -11.46 -23.51
C THR A 103 14.99 -11.49 -23.40
N ILE A 104 15.53 -11.93 -22.26
CA ILE A 104 16.98 -12.13 -22.09
C ILE A 104 17.50 -13.18 -23.07
N GLY A 105 16.78 -14.29 -23.25
CA GLY A 105 17.11 -15.31 -24.24
C GLY A 105 17.08 -14.79 -25.69
N ASP A 106 16.05 -14.01 -26.03
CA ASP A 106 15.90 -13.39 -27.36
C ASP A 106 17.06 -12.41 -27.63
N VAL A 107 17.38 -11.53 -26.67
CA VAL A 107 18.52 -10.59 -26.77
C VAL A 107 19.84 -11.34 -26.85
N MET A 108 20.04 -12.39 -26.04
CA MET A 108 21.27 -13.19 -26.03
C MET A 108 21.51 -13.89 -27.38
N THR A 109 20.45 -14.29 -28.08
CA THR A 109 20.54 -15.04 -29.34
C THR A 109 20.50 -14.15 -30.58
N ASP A 110 19.99 -12.91 -30.48
CA ASP A 110 19.77 -11.99 -31.61
C ASP A 110 21.03 -11.75 -32.47
N PRO A 111 21.07 -12.28 -33.71
CA PRO A 111 22.22 -12.16 -34.60
C PRO A 111 22.53 -10.72 -35.03
N THR A 112 21.53 -9.82 -35.04
CA THR A 112 21.71 -8.43 -35.48
C THR A 112 22.61 -7.64 -34.53
N LEU A 113 22.57 -7.98 -33.25
CA LEU A 113 23.40 -7.37 -32.21
C LEU A 113 24.88 -7.77 -32.29
N LYS A 114 25.27 -8.78 -33.09
CA LYS A 114 26.70 -9.14 -33.27
C LYS A 114 27.47 -8.12 -34.12
N SER A 115 26.76 -7.38 -34.97
CA SER A 115 27.36 -6.50 -35.97
C SER A 115 28.03 -5.26 -35.35
N THR A 116 27.65 -4.88 -34.13
CA THR A 116 28.17 -3.71 -33.44
C THR A 116 28.79 -4.09 -32.10
N ALA A 117 29.87 -3.41 -31.71
CA ALA A 117 30.51 -3.64 -30.41
C ALA A 117 29.57 -3.36 -29.23
N ALA A 118 28.65 -2.41 -29.39
CA ALA A 118 27.61 -2.12 -28.40
C ALA A 118 26.61 -3.29 -28.27
N GLY A 119 26.10 -3.82 -29.39
CA GLY A 119 25.20 -4.97 -29.37
C GLY A 119 25.86 -6.24 -28.84
N ALA A 120 27.14 -6.46 -29.16
CA ALA A 120 27.91 -7.59 -28.65
C ALA A 120 28.07 -7.55 -27.12
N ARG A 121 28.23 -6.34 -26.54
CA ARG A 121 28.23 -6.15 -25.07
C ARG A 121 26.87 -6.45 -24.46
N VAL A 122 25.78 -5.97 -25.05
CA VAL A 122 24.41 -6.25 -24.58
C VAL A 122 24.12 -7.76 -24.59
N ARG A 123 24.56 -8.48 -25.63
CA ARG A 123 24.48 -9.95 -25.68
C ARG A 123 25.29 -10.64 -24.58
N LEU A 124 26.51 -10.16 -24.35
CA LEU A 124 27.37 -10.69 -23.30
C LEU A 124 26.77 -10.46 -21.91
N ASP A 125 26.18 -9.30 -21.67
CA ASP A 125 25.52 -8.99 -20.40
C ASP A 125 24.25 -9.83 -20.22
N ALA A 126 23.44 -10.02 -21.27
CA ALA A 126 22.31 -10.96 -21.22
C ALA A 126 22.75 -12.40 -20.94
N ALA A 127 23.84 -12.86 -21.55
CA ALA A 127 24.42 -14.18 -21.28
C ALA A 127 24.93 -14.32 -19.84
N LYS A 128 25.59 -13.29 -19.29
CA LYS A 128 25.98 -13.25 -17.87
C LYS A 128 24.77 -13.31 -16.97
N THR A 129 23.72 -12.55 -17.26
CA THR A 129 22.47 -12.57 -16.48
C THR A 129 21.77 -13.92 -16.53
N ALA A 130 21.79 -14.62 -17.67
CA ALA A 130 21.22 -15.96 -17.81
C ALA A 130 22.02 -17.04 -17.05
N LEU A 131 23.32 -16.85 -16.89
CA LEU A 131 24.20 -17.77 -16.15
C LEU A 131 24.18 -17.56 -14.64
N ILE A 132 23.74 -16.39 -14.16
CA ILE A 132 23.49 -16.17 -12.74
C ILE A 132 22.22 -16.94 -12.39
N ASP A 133 22.38 -18.20 -11.96
CA ASP A 133 21.39 -18.86 -11.12
C ASP A 133 21.15 -17.91 -9.94
N ASN A 134 19.96 -17.31 -9.90
CA ASN A 134 19.56 -16.41 -8.83
C ASN A 134 18.56 -17.17 -7.94
N PRO A 135 19.02 -18.16 -7.13
CA PRO A 135 18.15 -18.82 -6.19
C PRO A 135 17.88 -17.81 -5.06
N GLY A 136 16.77 -17.09 -5.19
CA GLY A 136 16.22 -16.29 -4.10
C GLY A 136 16.89 -14.92 -3.91
N SER A 137 16.75 -14.03 -4.90
CA SER A 137 16.73 -12.60 -4.56
C SER A 137 15.49 -12.33 -3.69
N SER A 138 15.60 -12.59 -2.40
CA SER A 138 14.63 -12.20 -1.40
C SER A 138 14.62 -10.68 -1.38
N ILE A 139 13.59 -10.09 -1.98
CA ILE A 139 13.28 -8.68 -1.75
C ILE A 139 12.83 -8.60 -0.29
N ASN A 140 13.76 -8.32 0.61
CA ASN A 140 13.46 -8.01 2.01
C ASN A 140 12.73 -6.65 2.04
N LEU A 141 11.42 -6.68 1.80
CA LEU A 141 10.51 -5.54 2.02
C LEU A 141 10.34 -5.35 3.53
N HIS A 142 11.34 -4.75 4.17
CA HIS A 142 11.24 -4.28 5.54
C HIS A 142 10.37 -3.02 5.55
N VAL A 143 9.05 -3.20 5.73
CA VAL A 143 8.12 -2.08 5.91
C VAL A 143 8.32 -1.53 7.32
N ASN A 144 9.19 -0.52 7.44
CA ASN A 144 9.47 0.16 8.70
C ASN A 144 8.33 1.16 9.00
N THR A 145 7.18 0.69 9.48
CA THR A 145 6.07 1.56 9.91
C THR A 145 6.31 2.12 11.32
N GLN A 146 7.47 2.73 11.57
CA GLN A 146 7.67 3.55 12.76
C GLN A 146 7.12 4.94 12.48
N VAL A 147 5.82 5.11 12.74
CA VAL A 147 5.21 6.44 12.81
C VAL A 147 5.69 7.07 14.12
N ASN A 148 6.76 7.87 14.04
CA ASN A 148 7.24 8.65 15.17
C ASN A 148 6.32 9.86 15.35
N VAL A 149 5.25 9.71 16.13
CA VAL A 149 4.38 10.83 16.50
C VAL A 149 5.02 11.56 17.66
N THR A 150 5.82 12.59 17.37
CA THR A 150 6.21 13.56 18.40
C THR A 150 4.97 14.37 18.78
N PRO A 151 4.50 14.35 20.04
CA PRO A 151 3.37 15.17 20.45
C PRO A 151 3.75 16.65 20.28
N GLY A 152 3.09 17.34 19.35
CA GLY A 152 3.17 18.79 19.23
C GLY A 152 2.35 19.42 20.35
N TYR A 153 2.92 20.40 21.05
CA TYR A 153 2.17 21.21 22.01
C TYR A 153 1.12 22.03 21.27
N VAL A 154 -0.12 22.02 21.76
CA VAL A 154 -1.18 22.92 21.31
C VAL A 154 -1.12 24.15 22.22
N ILE A 155 -0.70 25.30 21.67
CA ILE A 155 -0.85 26.59 22.32
C ILE A 155 -2.27 27.06 21.99
N ASP A 156 -3.12 27.13 23.00
CA ASP A 156 -4.46 27.68 22.87
C ASP A 156 -4.36 29.21 22.86
N LEU A 157 -4.76 29.83 21.76
CA LEU A 157 -4.79 31.27 21.54
C LEU A 157 -6.23 31.80 21.48
N THR A 158 -7.16 31.22 22.23
CA THR A 158 -8.47 31.85 22.42
C THR A 158 -8.31 33.17 23.16
N GLU A 159 -8.35 34.28 22.43
CA GLU A 159 -8.65 35.61 22.95
C GLU A 159 -10.13 35.67 23.34
N ASP A 160 -10.45 35.38 24.61
CA ASP A 160 -11.70 35.92 25.18
C ASP A 160 -11.63 36.01 26.71
N ARG A 161 -10.88 36.99 27.21
CA ARG A 161 -11.11 37.65 28.50
C ARG A 161 -10.28 38.93 28.60
N PRO A 162 -10.88 40.12 28.76
CA PRO A 162 -10.10 41.28 29.19
C PRO A 162 -9.53 41.01 30.60
N PRO A 163 -8.31 41.48 30.90
CA PRO A 163 -7.70 41.28 32.21
C PRO A 163 -8.49 42.05 33.27
N THR A 164 -9.21 41.35 34.13
CA THR A 164 -9.68 41.91 35.41
C THR A 164 -8.51 41.89 36.38
N ILE A 165 -7.94 43.07 36.65
CA ILE A 165 -6.97 43.26 37.72
C ILE A 165 -7.73 43.19 39.04
N ASN A 166 -7.64 42.07 39.76
CA ASN A 166 -8.13 41.99 41.13
C ASN A 166 -7.07 42.61 42.05
N ALA A 167 -7.29 43.86 42.44
CA ALA A 167 -6.54 44.49 43.53
C ALA A 167 -7.14 44.03 44.87
N GLU A 168 -6.55 42.99 45.48
CA GLU A 168 -6.79 42.70 46.89
C GLU A 168 -6.13 43.80 47.72
N LYS A 169 -6.96 44.69 48.27
CA LYS A 169 -6.56 45.56 49.39
C LYS A 169 -6.54 44.69 50.65
N GLU A 170 -5.36 44.31 51.11
CA GLU A 170 -5.16 43.97 52.52
C GLU A 170 -5.20 45.27 53.34
N ASN A 171 -6.24 45.39 54.16
CA ASN A 171 -6.24 46.32 55.29
C ASN A 171 -5.45 45.65 56.43
N GLY A 172 -4.41 46.34 56.90
CA GLY A 172 -3.61 46.02 58.08
C GLY A 172 -2.57 47.09 58.30
#